data_AF-A0A976LLY1-F1
#
_entry.id   AF-A0A976LLY1-F1
#
_cell.length_a   1.000
_cell.length_b   1.000
_cell.length_c   1.000
_cell.angle_alpha   90.00
_cell.angle_beta   90.00
_cell.angle_gamma   90.00
#
_symmetry.space_group_name_H-M   'P 1'
#
loop_
_entity.id
_entity.type
_entity.pdbx_description
1 polymer ?
#
loop_
_entity_poly.entity_id
_entity_poly.type
_entity_poly.pdbx_seq_one_letter_code
_entity_poly.pdbx_strand_id
1 'polypeptide(L)'
;MLNIYMFKKTIGFLAIAASLALAMPAFAATTSASSSSSTQIACVGTAAKARETTLGTAVSTYAAALSAAYSNRAVALQQSYASGNASQVKSGVKAAWSAFRTANKNAGTAWRTSRNSAWAQYRTAVKACKNSSSVTDTGNSSDEAAGQ
;
A
#
# COMPACT_ATOMS: atom_id res chain seq x y z
N MET A 1 -27.57 -26.62 -7.49
CA MET A 1 -28.03 -27.58 -6.47
C MET A 1 -27.46 -27.15 -5.14
N LEU A 2 -28.32 -27.02 -4.14
CA LEU A 2 -28.02 -26.62 -2.77
C LEU A 2 -27.06 -27.60 -2.09
N ASN A 3 -26.23 -27.11 -1.16
CA ASN A 3 -25.76 -27.92 -0.05
C ASN A 3 -26.09 -27.17 1.26
N ILE A 4 -27.24 -27.52 1.82
CA ILE A 4 -27.63 -27.35 3.22
C ILE A 4 -27.21 -28.64 3.93
N TYR A 5 -26.65 -28.57 5.14
CA TYR A 5 -26.90 -29.45 6.30
C TYR A 5 -25.90 -29.04 7.42
N MET A 6 -26.25 -28.35 8.52
CA MET A 6 -27.11 -28.66 9.69
C MET A 6 -26.41 -29.52 10.78
N PHE A 7 -26.79 -29.25 12.06
CA PHE A 7 -26.59 -30.02 13.32
C PHE A 7 -25.30 -29.73 14.12
N LYS A 8 -25.27 -29.64 15.47
CA LYS A 8 -26.21 -29.71 16.62
C LYS A 8 -25.36 -29.25 17.86
N LYS A 9 -25.80 -28.31 18.69
CA LYS A 9 -26.45 -28.49 20.02
C LYS A 9 -25.69 -29.38 21.04
N THR A 10 -25.20 -28.80 22.16
CA THR A 10 -25.25 -29.38 23.55
C THR A 10 -24.70 -28.39 24.60
N ILE A 11 -25.48 -28.01 25.63
CA ILE A 11 -25.39 -28.39 27.08
C ILE A 11 -24.23 -27.65 27.81
N GLY A 12 -24.36 -27.04 28.99
CA GLY A 12 -25.41 -27.01 30.01
C GLY A 12 -24.94 -26.15 31.20
N PHE A 13 -25.90 -25.79 32.05
CA PHE A 13 -25.72 -25.09 33.32
C PHE A 13 -24.83 -25.85 34.30
N LEU A 14 -23.94 -25.14 35.00
CA LEU A 14 -23.58 -25.47 36.39
C LEU A 14 -23.21 -24.17 37.14
N ALA A 15 -23.97 -23.86 38.19
CA ALA A 15 -23.67 -22.84 39.19
C ALA A 15 -23.12 -23.55 40.44
N ILE A 16 -22.10 -22.98 41.09
CA ILE A 16 -21.65 -23.12 42.51
C ILE A 16 -20.53 -22.06 42.65
N ALA A 17 -20.77 -20.90 43.26
CA ALA A 17 -20.71 -20.55 44.68
C ALA A 17 -19.31 -20.13 45.19
N ALA A 18 -19.33 -19.01 45.93
CA ALA A 18 -18.51 -18.68 47.10
C ALA A 18 -17.15 -17.96 46.91
N SER A 19 -17.14 -16.73 47.45
CA SER A 19 -16.05 -16.03 48.19
C SER A 19 -14.76 -15.65 47.45
N LEU A 20 -14.43 -14.35 47.42
CA LEU A 20 -13.56 -13.68 48.41
C LEU A 20 -13.27 -12.25 47.91
N ALA A 21 -13.71 -11.24 48.64
CA ALA A 21 -13.43 -9.85 48.33
C ALA A 21 -11.96 -9.52 48.67
N LEU A 22 -11.08 -9.57 47.67
CA LEU A 22 -9.76 -8.96 47.75
C LEU A 22 -9.86 -7.52 47.23
N ALA A 23 -9.62 -6.57 48.12
CA ALA A 23 -9.45 -5.16 47.78
C ALA A 23 -8.22 -5.02 46.87
N MET A 24 -8.43 -4.94 45.56
CA MET A 24 -7.40 -4.58 44.60
C MET A 24 -7.20 -3.06 44.60
N PRO A 25 -5.96 -2.56 44.47
CA PRO A 25 -5.72 -1.14 44.28
C PRO A 25 -6.47 -0.67 43.03
N ALA A 26 -7.27 0.38 43.20
CA ALA A 26 -7.95 1.05 42.11
C ALA A 26 -6.90 1.54 41.10
N PHE A 27 -6.81 0.85 39.95
CA PHE A 27 -6.09 1.37 38.81
C PHE A 27 -6.79 2.66 38.38
N ALA A 28 -6.05 3.75 38.52
CA ALA A 28 -6.43 5.09 38.14
C ALA A 28 -6.98 5.09 36.70
N ALA A 29 -8.12 5.78 36.56
CA ALA A 29 -8.71 6.33 35.35
C ALA A 29 -8.28 5.64 34.05
N THR A 30 -9.15 4.75 33.58
CA THR A 30 -9.36 4.54 32.14
C THR A 30 -9.33 5.91 31.47
N THR A 31 -8.23 6.22 30.76
CA THR A 31 -8.20 7.31 29.80
C THR A 31 -9.37 7.05 28.88
N SER A 32 -10.45 7.83 29.02
CA SER A 32 -11.58 7.79 28.12
C SER A 32 -11.01 7.94 26.71
N ALA A 33 -10.96 6.83 25.98
CA ALA A 33 -10.64 6.83 24.57
C ALA A 33 -11.66 7.78 23.95
N SER A 34 -11.21 8.96 23.55
CA SER A 34 -12.07 9.96 22.91
C SER A 34 -12.61 9.29 21.65
N SER A 35 -13.87 8.88 21.71
CA SER A 35 -14.51 8.13 20.64
C SER A 35 -14.65 9.05 19.45
N SER A 36 -14.03 8.66 18.35
CA SER A 36 -14.11 9.36 17.07
C SER A 36 -15.56 9.55 16.65
N SER A 37 -15.97 10.76 16.30
CA SER A 37 -17.31 11.02 15.79
C SER A 37 -17.45 10.49 14.36
N SER A 38 -18.69 10.15 13.95
CA SER A 38 -18.97 9.69 12.58
C SER A 38 -18.45 10.65 11.50
N THR A 39 -18.54 11.97 11.76
CA THR A 39 -18.00 13.02 10.88
C THR A 39 -16.48 12.93 10.73
N GLN A 40 -15.75 12.67 11.83
CA GLN A 40 -14.29 12.53 11.78
C GLN A 40 -13.87 11.28 11.00
N ILE A 41 -14.61 10.18 11.18
CA ILE A 41 -14.40 8.93 10.43
C ILE A 41 -14.64 9.15 8.93
N ALA A 42 -15.74 9.83 8.55
CA ALA A 42 -16.03 10.16 7.17
C ALA A 42 -14.97 11.07 6.53
N CYS A 43 -14.41 12.01 7.30
CA CYS A 43 -13.28 12.83 6.88
C CYS A 43 -12.03 11.99 6.54
N VAL A 44 -11.67 11.03 7.41
CA VAL A 44 -10.55 10.10 7.13
C VAL A 44 -10.83 9.24 5.91
N GLY A 45 -12.05 8.74 5.73
CA GLY A 45 -12.45 7.99 4.53
C GLY A 45 -12.27 8.78 3.23
N THR A 46 -12.56 10.08 3.25
CA THR A 46 -12.33 10.98 2.11
C THR A 46 -10.83 11.14 1.82
N ALA A 47 -10.02 11.32 2.85
CA ALA A 47 -8.56 11.39 2.71
C ALA A 47 -7.98 10.09 2.15
N ALA A 48 -8.46 8.94 2.62
CA ALA A 48 -8.03 7.62 2.12
C ALA A 48 -8.39 7.45 0.65
N LYS A 49 -9.63 7.77 0.24
CA LYS A 49 -10.04 7.72 -1.17
C LYS A 49 -9.14 8.58 -2.07
N ALA A 50 -8.78 9.79 -1.61
CA ALA A 50 -7.88 10.66 -2.36
C ALA A 50 -6.49 10.03 -2.53
N ARG A 51 -5.91 9.47 -1.46
CA ARG A 51 -4.64 8.74 -1.51
C ARG A 51 -4.69 7.59 -2.51
N GLU A 52 -5.69 6.72 -2.42
CA GLU A 52 -5.83 5.56 -3.32
C GLU A 52 -5.98 5.97 -4.78
N THR A 53 -6.69 7.07 -5.05
CA THR A 53 -6.80 7.62 -6.42
C THR A 53 -5.43 8.06 -6.94
N THR A 54 -4.63 8.75 -6.12
CA THR A 54 -3.28 9.17 -6.47
C THR A 54 -2.35 7.98 -6.68
N LEU A 55 -2.38 6.98 -5.79
CA LEU A 55 -1.58 5.76 -5.92
C LEU A 55 -1.95 4.96 -7.18
N GLY A 56 -3.25 4.79 -7.46
CA GLY A 56 -3.74 4.13 -8.67
C GLY A 56 -3.27 4.81 -9.96
N THR A 57 -3.25 6.14 -9.99
CA THR A 57 -2.73 6.90 -11.13
C THR A 57 -1.21 6.73 -11.27
N ALA A 58 -0.48 6.80 -10.15
CA ALA A 58 0.97 6.68 -10.12
C ALA A 58 1.45 5.28 -10.53
N VAL A 59 0.78 4.21 -10.10
CA VAL A 59 1.14 2.83 -10.49
C VAL A 59 0.85 2.58 -11.97
N SER A 60 -0.24 3.13 -12.49
CA SER A 60 -0.56 3.05 -13.92
C SER A 60 0.51 3.74 -14.77
N THR A 61 0.96 4.92 -14.33
CA THR A 61 2.06 5.66 -14.98
C THR A 61 3.38 4.88 -14.93
N TYR A 62 3.69 4.28 -13.78
CA TYR A 62 4.88 3.44 -13.61
C TYR A 62 4.86 2.23 -14.55
N ALA A 63 3.75 1.51 -14.62
CA ALA A 63 3.58 0.36 -15.50
C ALA A 63 3.71 0.74 -16.99
N ALA A 64 3.12 1.86 -17.39
CA ALA A 64 3.26 2.38 -18.75
C ALA A 64 4.71 2.72 -19.09
N ALA A 65 5.44 3.36 -18.17
CA ALA A 65 6.86 3.68 -18.36
C ALA A 65 7.73 2.42 -18.51
N LEU A 66 7.47 1.37 -17.71
CA LEU A 66 8.16 0.09 -17.87
C LEU A 66 7.86 -0.54 -19.23
N SER A 67 6.59 -0.62 -19.63
CA SER A 67 6.20 -1.17 -20.93
C SER A 67 6.90 -0.45 -22.09
N ALA A 68 6.96 0.88 -22.05
CA ALA A 68 7.70 1.69 -23.00
C ALA A 68 9.21 1.38 -23.01
N ALA A 69 9.83 1.23 -21.83
CA ALA A 69 11.25 0.88 -21.73
C ALA A 69 11.56 -0.49 -22.36
N TYR A 70 10.71 -1.50 -22.15
CA TYR A 70 10.86 -2.82 -22.79
C TYR A 70 10.72 -2.73 -24.31
N SER A 71 9.71 -2.00 -24.79
CA SER A 71 9.47 -1.80 -26.22
C SER A 71 10.66 -1.11 -26.89
N ASN A 72 11.19 -0.04 -26.29
CA ASN A 72 12.35 0.69 -26.80
C ASN A 72 13.61 -0.17 -26.83
N ARG A 73 13.83 -0.99 -25.78
CA ARG A 73 14.96 -1.92 -25.75
C ARG A 73 14.86 -2.96 -26.87
N ALA A 74 13.66 -3.51 -27.12
CA ALA A 74 13.46 -4.49 -28.18
C ALA A 74 13.85 -3.92 -29.56
N VAL A 75 13.38 -2.71 -29.88
CA VAL A 75 13.73 -2.00 -31.12
C VAL A 75 15.24 -1.76 -31.22
N ALA A 76 15.86 -1.26 -30.15
CA ALA A 76 17.30 -0.98 -30.15
C ALA A 76 18.16 -2.26 -30.33
N LEU A 77 17.73 -3.38 -29.74
CA LEU A 77 18.39 -4.67 -29.92
C LEU A 77 18.22 -5.18 -31.36
N GLN A 78 17.02 -5.13 -31.92
CA GLN A 78 16.76 -5.52 -33.30
C GLN A 78 17.67 -4.75 -34.27
N GLN A 79 17.75 -3.43 -34.12
CA GLN A 79 18.63 -2.57 -34.92
C GLN A 79 20.10 -2.94 -34.75
N SER A 80 20.55 -3.21 -33.52
CA SER A 80 21.92 -3.60 -33.24
C SER A 80 22.29 -4.91 -33.95
N TYR A 81 21.41 -5.92 -33.91
CA TYR A 81 21.64 -7.21 -34.55
C TYR A 81 21.52 -7.18 -36.08
N ALA A 82 20.83 -6.18 -36.65
CA ALA A 82 20.77 -5.97 -38.08
C ALA A 82 22.05 -5.37 -38.69
N SER A 83 23.02 -4.91 -37.88
CA SER A 83 24.20 -4.20 -38.36
C SER A 83 25.23 -5.05 -39.14
N GLY A 84 25.20 -6.39 -38.99
CA GLY A 84 26.14 -7.30 -39.67
C GLY A 84 27.60 -7.20 -39.18
N ASN A 85 27.92 -6.30 -38.25
CA ASN A 85 29.26 -6.07 -37.72
C ASN A 85 29.33 -6.35 -36.22
N ALA A 86 30.19 -7.28 -35.80
CA ALA A 86 30.27 -7.72 -34.41
C ALA A 86 30.60 -6.58 -33.41
N SER A 87 31.42 -5.60 -33.81
CA SER A 87 31.75 -4.44 -32.97
C SER A 87 30.54 -3.53 -32.77
N GLN A 88 29.76 -3.30 -33.84
CA GLN A 88 28.53 -2.51 -33.80
C GLN A 88 27.43 -3.21 -33.00
N VAL A 89 27.30 -4.53 -33.10
CA VAL A 89 26.39 -5.33 -32.26
C VAL A 89 26.76 -5.13 -30.79
N LYS A 90 28.04 -5.29 -30.42
CA LYS A 90 28.48 -5.19 -29.02
C LYS A 90 28.22 -3.80 -28.43
N SER A 91 28.52 -2.74 -29.17
CA SER A 91 28.29 -1.36 -28.72
C SER A 91 26.79 -1.04 -28.62
N GLY A 92 26.00 -1.43 -29.63
CA GLY A 92 24.55 -1.22 -29.67
C GLY A 92 23.80 -1.95 -28.55
N VAL A 93 24.14 -3.22 -28.30
CA VAL A 93 23.58 -3.99 -27.17
C VAL A 93 23.91 -3.33 -25.84
N LYS A 94 25.17 -2.91 -25.63
CA LYS A 94 25.56 -2.20 -24.39
C LYS A 94 24.76 -0.92 -24.20
N ALA A 95 24.56 -0.14 -25.27
CA ALA A 95 23.78 1.09 -25.24
C ALA A 95 22.30 0.82 -24.92
N ALA A 96 21.68 -0.17 -25.57
CA ALA A 96 20.28 -0.55 -25.35
C ALA A 96 20.03 -0.94 -23.88
N TRP A 97 20.91 -1.75 -23.29
CA TRP A 97 20.81 -2.13 -21.89
C TRP A 97 21.08 -0.96 -20.93
N SER A 98 21.99 -0.06 -21.28
CA SER A 98 22.23 1.15 -20.48
C SER A 98 21.00 2.06 -20.45
N ALA A 99 20.41 2.32 -21.62
CA ALA A 99 19.19 3.12 -21.73
C ALA A 99 18.01 2.49 -20.96
N PHE A 100 17.83 1.18 -21.07
CA PHE A 100 16.80 0.44 -20.33
C PHE A 100 16.96 0.57 -18.81
N ARG A 101 18.17 0.40 -18.28
CA ARG A 101 18.44 0.56 -16.84
C ARG A 101 18.12 1.98 -16.36
N THR A 102 18.50 2.99 -17.12
CA THR A 102 18.18 4.39 -16.80
C THR A 102 16.66 4.62 -16.80
N ALA A 103 15.95 4.13 -17.82
CA ALA A 103 14.50 4.27 -17.91
C ALA A 103 13.79 3.61 -16.71
N ASN A 104 14.17 2.38 -16.34
CA ASN A 104 13.61 1.71 -15.17
C ASN A 104 13.89 2.44 -13.87
N LYS A 105 15.13 2.91 -13.67
CA LYS A 105 15.51 3.68 -12.47
C LYS A 105 14.68 4.95 -12.35
N ASN A 106 14.47 5.66 -13.46
CA ASN A 106 13.67 6.88 -13.48
C ASN A 106 12.20 6.57 -13.18
N ALA A 107 11.64 5.52 -13.77
CA ALA A 107 10.27 5.07 -13.49
C ALA A 107 10.09 4.70 -12.01
N GLY A 108 11.02 3.92 -11.43
CA GLY A 108 10.97 3.54 -10.01
C GLY A 108 11.13 4.73 -9.08
N THR A 109 11.98 5.70 -9.43
CA THR A 109 12.13 6.95 -8.67
C THR A 109 10.84 7.80 -8.71
N ALA A 110 10.22 7.91 -9.89
CA ALA A 110 8.96 8.63 -10.02
C ALA A 110 7.85 7.97 -9.18
N TRP A 111 7.70 6.64 -9.25
CA TRP A 111 6.78 5.89 -8.41
C TRP A 111 6.98 6.16 -6.92
N ARG A 112 8.22 5.99 -6.42
CA ARG A 112 8.54 6.19 -5.00
C ARG A 112 8.22 7.62 -4.56
N THR A 113 8.54 8.62 -5.38
CA THR A 113 8.21 10.02 -5.09
C THR A 113 6.70 10.24 -5.00
N SER A 114 5.93 9.77 -5.98
CA SER A 114 4.46 9.91 -5.97
C SER A 114 3.82 9.19 -4.80
N ARG A 115 4.27 7.96 -4.49
CA ARG A 115 3.80 7.18 -3.35
C ARG A 115 4.07 7.90 -2.03
N ASN A 116 5.31 8.34 -1.81
CA ASN A 116 5.68 9.04 -0.57
C ASN A 116 4.90 10.35 -0.42
N SER A 117 4.67 11.07 -1.53
CA SER A 117 3.86 12.29 -1.56
C SER A 117 2.40 12.01 -1.19
N ALA A 118 1.77 10.99 -1.78
CA ALA A 118 0.39 10.60 -1.49
C ALA A 118 0.19 10.27 -0.01
N TRP A 119 1.12 9.51 0.58
CA TRP A 119 1.10 9.20 2.01
C TRP A 119 1.34 10.43 2.90
N ALA A 120 2.24 11.33 2.51
CA ALA A 120 2.45 12.58 3.24
C ALA A 120 1.18 13.46 3.24
N GLN A 121 0.52 13.60 2.09
CA GLN A 121 -0.74 14.31 1.96
C GLN A 121 -1.85 13.68 2.80
N TYR A 122 -1.96 12.34 2.76
CA TYR A 122 -2.90 11.60 3.59
C TYR A 122 -2.71 11.88 5.08
N ARG A 123 -1.48 11.77 5.59
CA ARG A 123 -1.18 12.06 7.01
C ARG A 123 -1.56 13.48 7.40
N THR A 124 -1.31 14.45 6.53
CA THR A 124 -1.72 15.85 6.75
C THR A 124 -3.24 15.98 6.80
N ALA A 125 -3.96 15.37 5.85
CA ALA A 125 -5.42 15.41 5.80
C ALA A 125 -6.07 14.74 7.02
N VAL A 126 -5.57 13.58 7.44
CA VAL A 126 -6.06 12.87 8.63
C VAL A 126 -5.87 13.68 9.91
N LYS A 127 -4.72 14.36 10.07
CA LYS A 127 -4.51 15.28 11.20
C LYS A 127 -5.54 16.40 11.21
N ALA A 128 -5.87 16.96 10.04
CA ALA A 128 -6.90 17.99 9.92
C ALA A 128 -8.31 17.49 10.29
N CYS A 129 -8.58 16.20 10.14
CA CYS A 129 -9.83 15.57 10.58
C CYS A 129 -9.99 15.48 12.12
N LYS A 130 -8.94 15.80 12.91
CA LYS A 130 -8.94 15.73 14.39
C LYS A 130 -9.37 14.37 14.95
N ASN A 131 -9.14 13.30 14.19
CA ASN A 131 -9.56 11.96 14.58
C ASN A 131 -8.64 11.38 15.68
N SER A 132 -9.15 10.45 16.48
CA SER A 132 -8.28 9.66 17.37
C SER A 132 -7.32 8.81 16.54
N SER A 133 -6.12 8.54 17.07
CA SER A 133 -5.05 7.82 16.36
C SER A 133 -5.42 6.37 16.01
N SER A 134 -6.48 5.81 16.61
CA SER A 134 -6.96 4.45 16.36
C SER A 134 -7.79 4.30 15.08
N VAL A 135 -8.21 5.40 14.45
CA VAL A 135 -9.05 5.36 13.23
C VAL A 135 -8.31 5.98 12.05
N THR A 136 -7.15 5.41 11.73
CA THR A 136 -6.33 5.75 10.57
C THR A 136 -5.58 4.50 10.10
N ASP A 137 -5.19 4.44 8.83
CA ASP A 137 -4.37 3.37 8.24
C ASP A 137 -2.93 3.84 7.93
N THR A 138 -2.47 4.88 8.63
CA THR A 138 -1.13 5.47 8.42
C THR A 138 0.01 4.45 8.53
N GLY A 139 -0.19 3.39 9.33
CA GLY A 139 0.77 2.31 9.53
C GLY A 139 1.02 1.43 8.30
N ASN A 140 0.11 1.43 7.32
CA ASN A 140 0.15 0.47 6.20
C ASN A 140 1.05 0.96 5.04
N SER A 141 1.68 2.12 5.17
CA SER A 141 2.52 2.68 4.10
C SER A 141 3.73 1.82 3.72
N SER A 142 4.14 0.89 4.59
CA SER A 142 5.21 -0.08 4.32
C SER A 142 4.76 -1.26 3.44
N ASP A 143 3.46 -1.51 3.33
CA ASP A 143 2.91 -2.64 2.58
C ASP A 143 2.83 -2.35 1.08
N GLU A 144 3.06 -1.09 0.70
CA GLU A 144 3.09 -0.65 -0.69
C GLU A 144 4.25 -1.25 -1.48
N ALA A 145 3.99 -1.53 -2.77
CA ALA A 145 5.04 -1.97 -3.68
C ALA A 145 6.23 -0.99 -3.67
N ALA A 146 7.44 -1.53 -3.51
CA ALA A 146 8.65 -0.72 -3.38
C ALA A 146 8.96 0.09 -4.65
N GLY A 147 8.64 -0.47 -5.84
CA GLY A 147 9.08 0.00 -7.15
C GLY A 147 10.61 -0.04 -7.25
N GLN A 148 11.10 -1.00 -8.03
CA GLN A 148 12.53 -1.35 -8.12
C GLN A 148 13.45 -0.15 -8.40
#